data_AF-A0A949ZTB1-F1
#
_entry.id   AF-A0A949ZTB1-F1
#
_cell.length_a   1.000
_cell.length_b   1.000
_cell.length_c   1.000
_cell.angle_alpha   90.00
_cell.angle_beta   90.00
_cell.angle_gamma   90.00
#
_symmetry.space_group_name_H-M   'P 1'
#
loop_
_entity.id
_entity.type
_entity.pdbx_description
1 polymer ?
#
loop_
_entity_poly.entity_id
_entity_poly.type
_entity_poly.pdbx_seq_one_letter_code
_entity_poly.pdbx_strand_id
1 'polypeptide(L)'
;AGILLHRFGTVDELELHGRGKNLRTTCAVWVVAGFALAALPPFAAFYGEHSIEGAAQELNQGWVAWLFLFCSALTSGAVFRVAGRVFRGMGRGEGAETAGARKIPEERETSGEGGGVPGVMLGPAIALLCIALAVGLIPGLHRTALNAAAELMDNAGFAARTLDSARLPGVNVQLPGRSELPPMLRAVAANIAALALAWFALSGYWPRKELYGRPLFRAVYVVRRLHSGHVGDYVAFMVAGVAVFGGMLALLVFR
;
A
#
# COMPACT_ATOMS: atom_id res chain seq x y z
N ALA A 1 -10.27 4.80 -5.38
CA ALA A 1 -10.15 5.19 -6.81
C ALA A 1 -11.49 5.07 -7.56
N GLY A 2 -12.16 3.91 -7.57
CA GLY A 2 -13.39 3.70 -8.37
C GLY A 2 -14.51 4.73 -8.18
N ILE A 3 -14.73 5.24 -6.96
CA ILE A 3 -15.69 6.34 -6.71
C ILE A 3 -15.34 7.62 -7.51
N LEU A 4 -14.05 7.95 -7.62
CA LEU A 4 -13.59 9.11 -8.40
C LEU A 4 -13.77 8.85 -9.89
N LEU A 5 -13.43 7.64 -10.36
CA LEU A 5 -13.60 7.26 -11.76
C LEU A 5 -15.06 7.33 -12.20
N HIS A 6 -15.98 6.73 -11.43
CA HIS A 6 -17.41 6.78 -11.71
C HIS A 6 -17.95 8.22 -11.74
N ARG A 7 -17.46 9.09 -10.85
CA ARG A 7 -17.98 10.46 -10.72
C ARG A 7 -17.40 11.44 -11.74
N PHE A 8 -16.12 11.30 -12.06
CA PHE A 8 -15.38 12.29 -12.85
C PHE A 8 -14.90 11.75 -14.21
N GLY A 9 -15.04 10.46 -14.48
CA GLY A 9 -14.58 9.81 -15.72
C GLY A 9 -13.06 9.72 -15.84
N THR A 10 -12.33 10.00 -14.77
CA THR A 10 -10.86 10.02 -14.75
C THR A 10 -10.36 9.72 -13.33
N VAL A 11 -9.16 9.14 -13.23
CA VAL A 11 -8.40 8.98 -11.99
C VAL A 11 -7.15 9.87 -11.99
N ASP A 12 -6.96 10.67 -13.04
CA ASP A 12 -5.82 11.59 -13.11
C ASP A 12 -5.95 12.67 -12.03
N GLU A 13 -5.03 12.63 -11.08
CA GLU A 13 -5.00 13.55 -9.95
C GLU A 13 -4.76 15.01 -10.37
N LEU A 14 -4.17 15.26 -11.54
CA LEU A 14 -3.97 16.60 -12.08
C LEU A 14 -5.29 17.16 -12.62
N GLU A 15 -6.05 16.36 -13.35
CA GLU A 15 -7.40 16.71 -13.83
C GLU A 15 -8.41 16.84 -12.68
N LEU A 16 -8.22 16.06 -11.61
CA LEU A 16 -9.07 16.05 -10.43
C LEU A 16 -8.70 17.11 -9.39
N HIS A 17 -7.74 17.98 -9.68
CA HIS A 17 -7.24 18.98 -8.75
C HIS A 17 -8.38 19.85 -8.18
N GLY A 18 -8.67 19.69 -6.88
CA GLY A 18 -9.71 20.42 -6.17
C GLY A 18 -11.16 20.07 -6.56
N ARG A 19 -11.39 19.11 -7.47
CA ARG A 19 -12.74 18.70 -7.89
C ARG A 19 -13.45 17.83 -6.85
N GLY A 20 -12.70 17.23 -5.92
CA GLY A 20 -13.22 16.38 -4.85
C GLY A 20 -13.68 17.12 -3.58
N LYS A 21 -13.63 18.45 -3.52
CA LYS A 21 -13.88 19.23 -2.27
C LYS A 21 -15.20 18.93 -1.56
N ASN A 22 -16.24 18.56 -2.32
CA ASN A 22 -17.56 18.25 -1.77
C ASN A 22 -17.71 16.79 -1.28
N LEU A 23 -16.70 15.93 -1.45
CA LEU A 23 -16.72 14.50 -1.10
C LEU A 23 -16.06 14.23 0.26
N ARG A 24 -16.57 14.83 1.34
CA ARG A 24 -15.96 14.74 2.68
C ARG A 24 -15.81 13.30 3.19
N THR A 25 -16.85 12.47 3.03
CA THR A 25 -16.82 11.08 3.49
C THR A 25 -15.82 10.24 2.68
N THR A 26 -15.77 10.43 1.36
CA THR A 26 -14.78 9.74 0.50
C THR A 26 -13.36 10.17 0.85
N CYS A 27 -13.15 11.45 1.15
CA CYS A 27 -11.87 11.96 1.64
C CYS A 27 -11.46 11.30 2.96
N ALA A 28 -12.38 11.20 3.93
CA ALA A 28 -12.11 10.54 5.21
C ALA A 28 -11.72 9.07 5.02
N VAL A 29 -12.51 8.31 4.25
CA VAL A 29 -12.22 6.90 3.91
C VAL A 29 -10.86 6.78 3.22
N TRP A 30 -10.53 7.68 2.29
CA TRP A 30 -9.25 7.68 1.58
C TRP A 30 -8.05 7.94 2.51
N VAL A 31 -8.17 8.90 3.43
CA VAL A 31 -7.13 9.24 4.39
C VAL A 31 -6.93 8.11 5.41
N VAL A 32 -8.02 7.53 5.93
CA VAL A 32 -7.96 6.36 6.82
C VAL A 32 -7.30 5.18 6.10
N ALA A 33 -7.65 4.94 4.84
CA ALA A 33 -6.98 3.92 4.03
C ALA A 33 -5.48 4.20 3.85
N GLY A 34 -5.06 5.47 3.72
CA GLY A 34 -3.65 5.84 3.66
C GLY A 34 -2.88 5.50 4.95
N PHE A 35 -3.48 5.75 6.11
CA PHE A 35 -2.90 5.33 7.40
C PHE A 35 -2.84 3.80 7.54
N ALA A 36 -3.92 3.11 7.16
CA ALA A 36 -3.97 1.65 7.16
C ALA A 36 -2.91 1.04 6.23
N LEU A 37 -2.68 1.66 5.06
CA LEU A 37 -1.68 1.24 4.08
C LEU A 37 -0.24 1.44 4.59
N ALA A 38 0.01 2.46 5.41
CA ALA A 38 1.30 2.65 6.09
C ALA A 38 1.38 1.86 7.41
N ALA A 39 0.60 0.78 7.54
CA ALA A 39 0.63 -0.14 8.66
C ALA A 39 0.49 0.52 10.04
N LEU A 40 -0.31 1.59 10.14
CA LEU A 40 -0.56 2.25 11.42
C LEU A 40 -1.29 1.28 12.37
N PRO A 41 -0.85 1.10 13.63
CA PRO A 41 -1.63 0.38 14.63
C PRO A 41 -3.00 1.07 14.84
N PRO A 42 -4.13 0.33 14.93
CA PRO A 42 -4.24 -1.12 15.11
C PRO A 42 -4.69 -1.88 13.84
N PHE A 43 -4.35 -1.41 12.63
CA PHE A 43 -4.74 -2.12 11.40
C PHE A 43 -3.98 -3.45 11.23
N ALA A 44 -4.63 -4.45 10.64
CA ALA A 44 -4.06 -5.79 10.41
C ALA A 44 -2.69 -5.78 9.71
N ALA A 45 -2.43 -4.81 8.83
CA ALA A 45 -1.16 -4.66 8.12
C ALA A 45 0.04 -4.52 9.07
N PHE A 46 -0.14 -3.87 10.23
CA PHE A 46 0.91 -3.74 11.25
C PHE A 46 1.45 -5.09 11.71
N TYR A 47 0.55 -6.03 12.04
CA TYR A 47 0.93 -7.35 12.55
C TYR A 47 1.64 -8.20 11.47
N GLY A 48 1.21 -8.06 10.21
CA GLY A 48 1.85 -8.71 9.07
C GLY A 48 3.28 -8.21 8.85
N GLU A 49 3.48 -6.89 8.76
CA GLU A 49 4.81 -6.29 8.66
C GLU A 49 5.69 -6.66 9.86
N HIS A 50 5.15 -6.55 11.08
CA HIS A 50 5.89 -6.87 12.30
C HIS A 50 6.39 -8.32 12.31
N SER A 51 5.58 -9.27 11.83
CA SER A 51 5.94 -10.69 11.76
C SER A 51 7.07 -10.95 10.77
N ILE A 52 7.00 -10.34 9.60
CA ILE A 52 8.03 -10.47 8.57
C ILE A 52 9.35 -9.88 9.07
N GLU A 53 9.29 -8.73 9.72
CA GLU A 53 10.47 -8.09 10.30
C GLU A 53 11.05 -8.85 11.48
N GLY A 54 10.20 -9.42 12.33
CA GLY A 54 10.61 -10.28 13.45
C GLY A 54 11.37 -11.50 12.93
N ALA A 55 10.80 -12.21 11.97
CA ALA A 55 11.44 -13.36 11.32
C ALA A 55 12.75 -12.97 10.61
N ALA A 56 12.75 -11.85 9.88
CA ALA A 56 13.97 -11.36 9.21
C ALA A 56 15.08 -11.02 10.21
N GLN A 57 14.74 -10.40 11.35
CA GLN A 57 15.72 -10.09 12.39
C GLN A 57 16.32 -11.34 13.04
N GLU A 58 15.55 -12.41 13.21
CA GLU A 58 16.07 -13.70 13.70
C GLU A 58 17.12 -14.28 12.74
N LEU A 59 16.97 -14.01 11.43
CA LEU A 59 17.93 -14.35 10.39
C LEU A 59 19.06 -13.31 10.21
N ASN A 60 19.20 -12.35 11.12
CA ASN A 60 20.15 -11.21 11.04
C ASN A 60 19.94 -10.30 9.81
N GLN A 61 18.72 -10.26 9.25
CA GLN A 61 18.35 -9.47 8.08
C GLN A 61 17.62 -8.18 8.46
N GLY A 62 18.21 -7.37 9.34
CA GLY A 62 17.61 -6.12 9.83
C GLY A 62 17.30 -5.06 8.74
N TRP A 63 17.88 -5.21 7.55
CA TRP A 63 17.62 -4.34 6.40
C TRP A 63 16.17 -4.43 5.89
N VAL A 64 15.48 -5.56 6.12
CA VAL A 64 14.08 -5.77 5.71
C VAL A 64 13.14 -4.74 6.34
N ALA A 65 13.36 -4.40 7.61
CA ALA A 65 12.55 -3.38 8.30
C ALA A 65 12.69 -1.98 7.66
N TRP A 66 13.87 -1.65 7.14
CA TRP A 66 14.07 -0.39 6.42
C TRP A 66 13.36 -0.41 5.07
N LEU A 67 13.38 -1.55 4.36
CA LEU A 67 12.65 -1.72 3.11
C LEU A 67 11.14 -1.46 3.32
N PHE A 68 10.52 -2.09 4.31
CA PHE A 68 9.11 -1.86 4.64
C PHE A 68 8.84 -0.39 4.98
N LEU A 69 9.66 0.23 5.83
CA LEU A 69 9.52 1.64 6.16
C LEU A 69 9.52 2.53 4.90
N PHE A 70 10.47 2.33 3.98
CA PHE A 70 10.53 3.12 2.74
C PHE A 70 9.35 2.82 1.81
N CYS A 71 8.99 1.55 1.62
CA CYS A 71 7.86 1.16 0.80
C CYS A 71 6.55 1.77 1.33
N SER A 72 6.27 1.63 2.61
CA SER A 72 5.06 2.14 3.28
C SER A 72 5.02 3.68 3.28
N ALA A 73 6.17 4.35 3.44
CA ALA A 73 6.24 5.81 3.32
C ALA A 73 5.95 6.29 1.89
N LEU A 74 6.50 5.64 0.87
CA LEU A 74 6.33 6.03 -0.53
C LEU A 74 4.90 5.76 -1.04
N THR A 75 4.34 4.58 -0.74
CA THR A 75 2.99 4.19 -1.20
C THR A 75 1.93 5.04 -0.53
N SER A 76 1.93 5.15 0.80
CA SER A 76 0.96 5.97 1.52
C SER A 76 1.19 7.46 1.31
N GLY A 77 2.45 7.89 1.12
CA GLY A 77 2.76 9.27 0.73
C GLY A 77 2.13 9.65 -0.60
N ALA A 78 2.14 8.75 -1.59
CA ALA A 78 1.42 8.96 -2.84
C ALA A 78 -0.10 9.03 -2.63
N VAL A 79 -0.67 8.18 -1.76
CA VAL A 79 -2.11 8.19 -1.42
C VAL A 79 -2.52 9.50 -0.75
N PHE A 80 -1.74 10.01 0.22
CA PHE A 80 -1.99 11.28 0.89
C PHE A 80 -1.81 12.48 -0.04
N ARG A 81 -0.82 12.41 -0.94
CA ARG A 81 -0.59 13.43 -1.97
C ARG A 81 -1.81 13.56 -2.89
N VAL A 82 -2.34 12.43 -3.38
CA VAL A 82 -3.60 12.40 -4.15
C VAL A 82 -4.74 12.98 -3.32
N ALA A 83 -4.83 12.62 -2.04
CA ALA A 83 -5.90 13.14 -1.18
C ALA A 83 -5.85 14.67 -1.04
N GLY A 84 -4.66 15.24 -0.80
CA GLY A 84 -4.47 16.69 -0.74
C GLY A 84 -4.74 17.38 -2.08
N ARG A 85 -4.30 16.80 -3.19
CA ARG A 85 -4.52 17.36 -4.52
C ARG A 85 -5.99 17.32 -4.94
N VAL A 86 -6.66 16.18 -4.81
CA VAL A 86 -8.03 15.96 -5.28
C VAL A 86 -9.07 16.59 -4.35
N PHE A 87 -8.99 16.33 -3.04
CA PHE A 87 -10.01 16.76 -2.09
C PHE A 87 -9.76 18.17 -1.54
N ARG A 88 -8.51 18.63 -1.46
CA ARG A 88 -8.18 19.98 -0.98
C ARG A 88 -7.75 20.96 -2.07
N GLY A 89 -7.40 20.49 -3.28
CA GLY A 89 -6.87 21.35 -4.34
C GLY A 89 -5.48 21.90 -4.00
N MET A 90 -4.65 21.11 -3.32
CA MET A 90 -3.27 21.50 -3.00
C MET A 90 -2.31 21.17 -4.15
N GLY A 91 -1.23 21.94 -4.29
CA GLY A 91 -0.21 21.74 -5.34
C GLY A 91 -0.50 22.49 -6.64
N ARG A 92 0.37 22.30 -7.64
CA ARG A 92 0.23 22.92 -8.97
C ARG A 92 -0.69 22.06 -9.86
N GLY A 93 -1.63 22.69 -10.56
CA GLY A 93 -2.52 22.02 -11.53
C GLY A 93 -1.88 21.73 -12.88
N GLU A 94 -2.64 21.12 -13.81
CA GLU A 94 -2.22 20.59 -15.13
C GLU A 94 -1.27 21.48 -15.96
N GLY A 95 -1.27 22.80 -15.76
CA GLY A 95 -0.45 23.76 -16.50
C GLY A 95 1.06 23.69 -16.24
N ALA A 96 1.55 22.93 -15.24
CA ALA A 96 2.98 22.87 -14.91
C ALA A 96 3.70 21.57 -15.33
N GLU A 97 2.98 20.46 -15.58
CA GLU A 97 3.59 19.11 -15.66
C GLU A 97 3.20 18.29 -16.90
N THR A 98 2.38 18.84 -17.80
CA THR A 98 1.95 18.20 -19.05
C THR A 98 3.04 18.24 -20.12
N ALA A 99 4.10 17.48 -19.89
CA ALA A 99 5.00 17.02 -20.94
C ALA A 99 5.08 15.49 -20.89
N GLY A 100 4.17 14.82 -21.59
CA GLY A 100 4.48 13.52 -22.21
C GLY A 100 3.80 12.24 -21.72
N ALA A 101 2.75 12.26 -20.89
CA ALA A 101 1.95 11.05 -20.67
C ALA A 101 0.82 10.97 -21.72
N ARG A 102 0.78 9.88 -22.51
CA ARG A 102 -0.26 9.65 -23.52
C ARG A 102 -1.56 9.34 -22.77
N LYS A 103 -2.54 10.24 -22.87
CA LYS A 103 -3.88 10.03 -22.29
C LYS A 103 -4.53 8.81 -22.96
N ILE A 104 -5.03 7.87 -22.17
CA ILE A 104 -5.99 6.88 -22.65
C ILE A 104 -7.36 7.47 -22.31
N PRO A 105 -8.17 7.87 -23.30
CA PRO A 105 -9.52 8.35 -23.01
C PRO A 105 -10.33 7.17 -22.46
N GLU A 106 -10.69 7.24 -21.17
CA GLU A 106 -11.71 6.34 -20.62
C GLU A 106 -13.07 7.00 -20.87
N GLU A 107 -13.87 6.39 -21.76
CA GLU A 107 -15.25 6.83 -21.97
C GLU A 107 -16.08 6.52 -20.73
N ARG A 108 -16.91 7.49 -20.35
CA ARG A 108 -17.78 7.37 -19.19
C ARG A 108 -18.87 6.34 -19.49
N GLU A 109 -18.85 5.20 -18.81
CA GLU A 109 -19.87 4.14 -18.98
C GLU A 109 -21.28 4.58 -18.55
N THR A 110 -21.43 5.68 -17.80
CA THR A 110 -22.74 6.16 -17.30
C THR A 110 -23.02 7.61 -17.69
N SER A 111 -24.14 7.81 -18.42
CA SER A 111 -24.69 9.13 -18.76
C SER A 111 -25.62 9.60 -17.64
N GLY A 112 -25.09 10.35 -16.66
CA GLY A 112 -25.93 10.89 -15.59
C GLY A 112 -25.19 11.89 -14.68
N GLU A 113 -25.48 13.17 -14.84
CA GLU A 113 -25.14 14.22 -13.89
C GLU A 113 -26.27 14.36 -12.86
N GLY A 114 -26.22 13.62 -11.75
CA GLY A 114 -27.23 13.84 -10.71
C GLY A 114 -27.25 12.81 -9.60
N GLY A 115 -26.49 13.04 -8.53
CA GLY A 115 -26.60 12.27 -7.30
C GLY A 115 -25.36 12.32 -6.41
N GLY A 116 -25.54 12.18 -5.10
CA GLY A 116 -24.46 11.89 -4.16
C GLY A 116 -23.70 10.62 -4.56
N VAL A 117 -22.55 10.35 -3.92
CA VAL A 117 -21.87 9.05 -4.13
C VAL A 117 -22.84 7.94 -3.73
N PRO A 118 -23.22 7.01 -4.63
CA PRO A 118 -24.14 5.94 -4.27
C PRO A 118 -23.59 5.15 -3.09
N GLY A 119 -24.44 4.89 -2.08
CA GLY A 119 -24.04 4.16 -0.88
C GLY A 119 -23.43 2.79 -1.20
N VAL A 120 -23.87 2.16 -2.29
CA VAL A 120 -23.34 0.89 -2.81
C VAL A 120 -21.88 0.95 -3.26
N MET A 121 -21.34 2.13 -3.59
CA MET A 121 -19.91 2.28 -3.91
C MET A 121 -19.06 2.53 -2.66
N LEU A 122 -19.63 3.18 -1.65
CA LEU A 122 -18.92 3.51 -0.41
C LEU A 122 -18.95 2.34 0.59
N GLY A 123 -20.03 1.57 0.59
CA GLY A 123 -20.26 0.43 1.47
C GLY A 123 -19.08 -0.56 1.48
N PRO A 124 -18.65 -1.10 0.33
CA PRO A 124 -17.52 -2.03 0.28
C PRO A 124 -16.21 -1.42 0.81
N ALA A 125 -15.92 -0.15 0.49
CA ALA A 125 -14.70 0.51 0.95
C ALA A 125 -14.67 0.67 2.48
N ILE A 126 -15.79 1.08 3.07
CA ILE A 126 -15.93 1.18 4.53
C ILE A 126 -15.87 -0.21 5.16
N ALA A 127 -16.61 -1.17 4.62
CA ALA A 127 -16.64 -2.54 5.14
C ALA A 127 -15.25 -3.16 5.17
N LEU A 128 -14.47 -3.03 4.09
CA LEU A 128 -13.10 -3.55 4.02
C LEU A 128 -12.17 -2.87 5.02
N LEU A 129 -12.27 -1.56 5.23
CA LEU A 129 -11.49 -0.87 6.27
C LEU A 129 -11.90 -1.31 7.67
N CYS A 130 -13.19 -1.47 7.94
CA CYS A 130 -13.69 -1.97 9.21
C CYS A 130 -13.23 -3.40 9.47
N ILE A 131 -13.21 -4.27 8.44
CA ILE A 131 -12.68 -5.63 8.54
C ILE A 131 -11.18 -5.59 8.84
N ALA A 132 -10.40 -4.79 8.10
CA ALA A 132 -8.96 -4.67 8.34
C ALA A 132 -8.63 -4.15 9.75
N LEU A 133 -9.47 -3.25 10.28
CA LEU A 133 -9.36 -2.75 11.65
C LEU A 133 -9.76 -3.84 12.66
N ALA A 134 -10.90 -4.51 12.44
CA ALA A 134 -11.41 -5.56 13.32
C ALA A 134 -10.41 -6.71 13.44
N VAL A 135 -9.84 -7.17 12.31
CA VAL A 135 -8.80 -8.20 12.27
C VAL A 135 -7.59 -7.82 13.13
N GLY A 136 -7.17 -6.55 13.11
CA GLY A 136 -6.06 -6.10 13.96
C GLY A 136 -6.40 -5.96 15.44
N LEU A 137 -7.68 -5.80 15.79
CA LEU A 137 -8.13 -5.69 17.18
C LEU A 137 -8.47 -7.03 17.83
N ILE A 138 -8.72 -8.09 17.06
CA ILE A 138 -9.08 -9.40 17.60
C ILE A 138 -7.84 -10.06 18.23
N PRO A 139 -7.81 -10.25 19.57
CA PRO A 139 -6.69 -10.92 20.22
C PRO A 139 -6.61 -12.38 19.77
N GLY A 140 -5.40 -12.87 19.54
CA GLY A 140 -5.15 -14.27 19.16
C GLY A 140 -5.32 -14.57 17.67
N LEU A 141 -5.96 -13.70 16.87
CA LEU A 141 -6.08 -13.91 15.42
C LEU A 141 -4.72 -13.98 14.74
N HIS A 142 -3.79 -13.11 15.16
CA HIS A 142 -2.41 -13.14 14.71
C HIS A 142 -1.73 -14.49 15.00
N ARG A 143 -1.89 -15.03 16.22
CA ARG A 143 -1.35 -16.35 16.59
C ARG A 143 -1.97 -17.47 15.75
N THR A 144 -3.28 -17.43 15.51
CA THR A 144 -3.94 -18.43 14.66
C THR A 144 -3.45 -18.38 13.22
N ALA A 145 -3.16 -17.19 12.69
CA ALA A 145 -2.59 -17.03 11.37
C ALA A 145 -1.16 -17.60 11.28
N LEU A 146 -0.34 -17.41 12.32
CA LEU A 146 1.01 -18.01 12.38
C LEU A 146 0.95 -19.54 12.49
N ASN A 147 0.04 -20.09 13.28
CA ASN A 147 -0.15 -21.54 13.37
C ASN A 147 -0.61 -22.12 12.03
N ALA A 148 -1.57 -21.47 11.35
CA ALA A 148 -2.02 -21.88 10.03
C ALA A 148 -0.91 -21.79 8.98
N ALA A 149 -0.05 -20.76 9.05
CA ALA A 149 1.11 -20.63 8.18
C ALA A 149 2.13 -21.75 8.43
N ALA A 150 2.38 -22.12 9.69
CA ALA A 150 3.28 -23.20 10.04
C ALA A 150 2.75 -24.57 9.60
N GLU A 151 1.44 -24.80 9.70
CA GLU A 151 0.78 -25.99 9.14
C GLU A 151 0.88 -26.02 7.61
N LEU A 152 0.72 -24.88 6.94
CA LEU A 152 0.87 -24.77 5.49
C LEU A 152 2.30 -25.08 5.01
N MET A 153 3.30 -24.74 5.81
CA MET A 153 4.71 -25.00 5.52
C MET A 153 5.14 -26.44 5.86
N ASP A 154 4.36 -27.17 6.68
CA ASP A 154 4.64 -28.54 7.13
C ASP A 154 4.25 -29.59 6.07
N ASN A 155 5.02 -29.64 4.97
CA ASN A 155 4.80 -30.61 3.89
C ASN A 155 4.87 -32.06 4.37
N ALA A 156 5.76 -32.37 5.32
CA ALA A 156 5.94 -33.72 5.85
C ALA A 156 4.73 -34.14 6.69
N GLY A 157 4.24 -33.27 7.58
CA GLY A 157 3.03 -33.54 8.34
C GLY A 157 1.77 -33.53 7.49
N PHE A 158 1.70 -32.73 6.41
CA PHE A 158 0.63 -32.83 5.43
C PHE A 158 0.63 -34.22 4.76
N ALA A 159 1.78 -34.66 4.26
CA ALA A 159 1.93 -36.00 3.65
C ALA A 159 1.54 -37.12 4.63
N ALA A 160 2.01 -37.07 5.88
CA ALA A 160 1.67 -38.07 6.89
C ALA A 160 0.16 -38.08 7.24
N ARG A 161 -0.48 -36.91 7.33
CA ARG A 161 -1.94 -36.82 7.57
C ARG A 161 -2.75 -37.37 6.39
N THR A 162 -2.32 -37.12 5.16
CA THR A 162 -3.06 -37.50 3.94
C THR A 162 -2.79 -38.94 3.49
N LEU A 163 -1.52 -39.38 3.52
CA LEU A 163 -1.11 -40.70 3.03
C LEU A 163 -1.23 -41.77 4.11
N ASP A 164 -0.81 -41.45 5.34
CA ASP A 164 -0.72 -42.43 6.43
C ASP A 164 -1.89 -42.31 7.43
N SER A 165 -2.82 -41.38 7.20
CA SER A 165 -3.90 -41.03 8.15
C SER A 165 -3.38 -40.72 9.56
N ALA A 166 -2.14 -40.23 9.66
CA ALA A 166 -1.48 -39.97 10.92
C ALA A 166 -2.16 -38.81 11.67
N ARG A 167 -2.42 -38.99 12.98
CA ARG A 167 -2.89 -37.92 13.85
C ARG A 167 -1.70 -37.23 14.51
N LEU A 168 -1.20 -36.19 13.86
CA LEU A 168 -0.12 -35.35 14.40
C LEU A 168 -0.69 -34.20 15.25
N PRO A 169 -0.04 -33.83 16.36
CA PRO A 169 -0.44 -32.65 17.13
C PRO A 169 -0.36 -31.38 16.27
N GLY A 170 -1.20 -30.39 16.58
CA GLY A 170 -1.19 -29.10 15.89
C GLY A 170 0.11 -28.34 16.13
N VAL A 171 0.54 -27.55 15.14
CA VAL A 171 1.75 -26.73 15.27
C VAL A 171 1.43 -25.51 16.13
N ASN A 172 2.23 -25.29 17.17
CA ASN A 172 2.08 -24.12 18.05
C ASN A 172 3.32 -23.25 17.93
N VAL A 173 3.19 -22.16 17.17
CA VAL A 173 4.27 -21.19 16.98
C VAL A 173 4.36 -20.31 18.21
N GLN A 174 5.53 -20.31 18.86
CA GLN A 174 5.83 -19.36 19.92
C GLN A 174 6.05 -17.99 19.29
N LEU A 175 5.23 -16.99 19.67
CA LEU A 175 5.53 -15.62 19.28
C LEU A 175 6.82 -15.19 19.98
N PRO A 176 7.78 -14.59 19.26
CA PRO A 176 8.98 -14.05 19.88
C PRO A 176 8.57 -13.06 20.98
N GLY A 177 9.02 -13.29 22.21
CA GLY A 177 8.74 -12.40 23.36
C GLY A 177 9.51 -11.07 23.30
N ARG A 178 9.59 -10.44 22.13
CA ARG A 178 10.27 -9.16 21.92
C ARG A 178 9.33 -8.00 22.18
N SER A 179 9.89 -6.85 22.56
CA SER A 179 9.11 -5.64 22.80
C SER A 179 8.49 -5.11 21.50
N GLU A 180 7.22 -4.72 21.56
CA GLU A 180 6.45 -4.14 20.45
C GLU A 180 6.86 -2.69 20.11
N LEU A 181 7.73 -2.09 20.94
CA LEU A 181 8.11 -0.68 20.84
C LEU A 181 8.88 -0.34 19.54
N PRO A 182 9.90 -1.11 19.10
CA PRO A 182 10.61 -0.80 17.87
C PRO A 182 9.75 -0.88 16.60
N PRO A 183 8.88 -1.91 16.41
CA PRO A 183 7.91 -1.94 15.31
C PRO A 183 6.91 -0.78 15.33
N MET A 184 6.32 -0.47 16.49
CA MET A 184 5.39 0.66 16.60
C MET A 184 6.05 1.99 16.20
N LEU A 185 7.27 2.24 16.68
CA LEU A 185 8.00 3.46 16.35
C LEU A 185 8.27 3.56 14.84
N ARG A 186 8.59 2.45 14.18
CA ARG A 186 8.82 2.41 12.73
C ARG A 186 7.54 2.62 11.92
N ALA A 187 6.42 2.04 12.34
CA ALA A 187 5.12 2.30 11.71
C ALA A 187 4.72 3.77 11.84
N VAL A 188 4.90 4.38 13.02
CA VAL A 188 4.67 5.82 13.23
C VAL A 188 5.63 6.65 12.38
N ALA A 189 6.92 6.30 12.33
CA ALA A 189 7.90 6.97 11.49
C ALA A 189 7.56 6.89 10.00
N ALA A 190 7.07 5.74 9.51
CA ALA A 190 6.63 5.56 8.13
C ALA A 190 5.43 6.46 7.81
N ASN A 191 4.48 6.62 8.73
CA ASN A 191 3.34 7.52 8.56
C ASN A 191 3.76 8.99 8.57
N ILE A 192 4.66 9.39 9.47
CA ILE A 192 5.23 10.74 9.48
C ILE A 192 5.98 11.01 8.17
N ALA A 193 6.80 10.06 7.70
CA ALA A 193 7.51 10.16 6.44
C ALA A 193 6.54 10.24 5.24
N ALA A 194 5.47 9.45 5.23
CA ALA A 194 4.43 9.50 4.20
C ALA A 194 3.76 10.89 4.14
N LEU A 195 3.38 11.44 5.29
CA LEU A 195 2.79 12.78 5.39
C LEU A 195 3.79 13.87 4.97
N ALA A 196 5.06 13.75 5.38
CA ALA A 196 6.12 14.68 5.00
C ALA A 196 6.38 14.65 3.48
N LEU A 197 6.43 13.46 2.87
CA LEU A 197 6.58 13.29 1.42
C LEU A 197 5.37 13.87 0.67
N ALA A 198 4.16 13.61 1.15
CA ALA A 198 2.95 14.16 0.57
C ALA A 198 2.93 15.69 0.67
N TRP A 199 3.27 16.24 1.84
CA TRP A 199 3.40 17.68 2.07
C TRP A 199 4.45 18.30 1.16
N PHE A 200 5.64 17.70 1.07
CA PHE A 200 6.72 18.19 0.23
C PHE A 200 6.33 18.19 -1.25
N ALA A 201 5.63 17.15 -1.72
CA ALA A 201 5.13 17.06 -3.08
C ALA A 201 3.98 18.05 -3.39
N LEU A 202 3.25 18.53 -2.37
CA LEU A 202 2.13 19.46 -2.53
C LEU A 202 2.52 20.92 -2.28
N SER A 203 3.51 21.19 -1.43
CA SER A 203 3.82 22.51 -0.87
C SER A 203 4.53 23.46 -1.85
N GLY A 204 4.78 23.04 -3.08
CA GLY A 204 5.47 23.87 -4.09
C GLY A 204 6.95 24.11 -3.82
N TYR A 205 7.49 23.61 -2.68
CA TYR A 205 8.92 23.52 -2.36
C TYR A 205 9.64 22.41 -3.13
N TRP A 206 8.92 21.60 -3.91
CA TRP A 206 9.51 20.68 -4.85
C TRP A 206 10.49 21.46 -5.74
N PRO A 207 11.78 21.08 -5.77
CA PRO A 207 12.78 21.89 -6.43
C PRO A 207 12.40 22.12 -7.88
N ARG A 208 12.62 23.35 -8.39
CA ARG A 208 12.51 23.63 -9.82
C ARG A 208 13.31 22.57 -10.58
N LYS A 209 12.85 22.18 -11.78
CA LYS A 209 13.50 21.15 -12.64
C LYS A 209 15.03 21.32 -12.75
N GLU A 210 15.51 22.56 -12.56
CA GLU A 210 16.90 23.00 -12.49
C GLU A 210 17.76 22.37 -11.37
N LEU A 211 17.18 21.92 -10.25
CA LEU A 211 17.92 21.33 -9.12
C LEU A 211 18.09 19.81 -9.22
N TYR A 212 17.40 19.16 -10.16
CA TYR A 212 17.58 17.74 -10.43
C TYR A 212 18.86 17.55 -11.24
N GLY A 213 19.84 16.86 -10.67
CA GLY A 213 20.95 16.36 -11.48
C GLY A 213 20.42 15.57 -12.68
N ARG A 214 21.03 15.76 -13.85
CA ARG A 214 20.79 14.98 -15.09
C ARG A 214 20.55 13.47 -14.84
N PRO A 215 21.28 12.76 -13.95
CA PRO A 215 21.03 11.33 -13.72
C PRO A 215 19.66 11.03 -13.11
N LEU A 216 19.20 11.80 -12.12
CA LEU A 216 17.92 11.56 -11.45
C LEU A 216 16.75 11.81 -12.40
N PHE A 217 16.84 12.87 -13.22
CA PHE A 217 15.86 13.14 -14.26
C PHE A 217 15.81 12.00 -15.30
N ARG A 218 16.98 11.50 -15.72
CA ARG A 218 17.06 10.37 -16.66
C ARG A 218 16.46 9.09 -16.06
N ALA A 219 16.76 8.79 -14.79
CA ALA A 219 16.19 7.63 -14.09
C ALA A 219 14.66 7.73 -14.03
N VAL A 220 14.12 8.87 -13.58
CA VAL A 220 12.67 9.12 -13.54
C VAL A 220 12.06 9.01 -14.94
N TYR A 221 12.73 9.56 -15.96
CA TYR A 221 12.25 9.50 -17.35
C TYR A 221 12.22 8.07 -17.90
N VAL A 222 13.24 7.25 -17.61
CA VAL A 222 13.27 5.83 -18.00
C VAL A 222 12.14 5.07 -17.31
N VAL A 223 11.98 5.25 -16.00
CA VAL A 223 10.87 4.64 -15.24
C VAL A 223 9.52 5.08 -15.81
N ARG A 224 9.36 6.36 -16.16
CA ARG A 224 8.14 6.88 -16.78
C ARG A 224 7.89 6.30 -18.17
N ARG A 225 8.93 5.99 -18.94
CA ARG A 225 8.81 5.31 -20.24
C ARG A 225 8.44 3.84 -20.11
N LEU A 226 8.86 3.20 -19.02
CA LEU A 226 8.50 1.81 -18.74
C LEU A 226 7.05 1.65 -18.29
N HIS A 227 6.33 2.75 -18.06
CA HIS A 227 4.94 2.73 -17.64
C HIS A 227 4.06 3.51 -18.63
N SER A 228 3.23 2.81 -19.37
CA SER A 228 2.26 3.38 -20.31
C SER A 228 1.02 3.99 -19.64
N GLY A 229 0.88 3.80 -18.32
CA GLY A 229 -0.33 4.16 -17.56
C GLY A 229 -1.48 3.16 -17.74
N HIS A 230 -1.26 2.06 -18.46
CA HIS A 230 -2.25 1.00 -18.63
C HIS A 230 -2.28 0.08 -17.40
N VAL A 231 -3.46 -0.40 -17.01
CA VAL A 231 -3.65 -1.25 -15.82
C VAL A 231 -2.73 -2.48 -15.84
N GLY A 232 -2.49 -3.05 -17.03
CA GLY A 232 -1.59 -4.19 -17.23
C GLY A 232 -0.14 -3.95 -16.78
N ASP A 233 0.39 -2.74 -16.95
CA ASP A 233 1.75 -2.42 -16.53
C ASP A 233 1.88 -2.44 -15.00
N TYR A 234 0.89 -1.91 -14.27
CA TYR A 234 0.86 -1.97 -12.81
C TYR A 234 0.86 -3.42 -12.31
N VAL A 235 0.07 -4.30 -12.95
CA VAL A 235 0.03 -5.73 -12.62
C VAL A 235 1.38 -6.37 -12.91
N ALA A 236 2.00 -6.09 -14.06
CA ALA A 236 3.31 -6.62 -14.42
C ALA A 236 4.40 -6.21 -13.41
N PHE A 237 4.45 -4.93 -13.02
CA PHE A 237 5.40 -4.45 -12.02
C PHE A 237 5.16 -5.04 -10.64
N MET A 238 3.90 -5.22 -10.24
CA MET A 238 3.56 -5.86 -8.98
C MET A 238 4.01 -7.33 -8.96
N VAL A 239 3.72 -8.09 -10.02
CA VAL A 239 4.15 -9.49 -10.14
C VAL A 239 5.67 -9.59 -10.16
N ALA A 240 6.35 -8.74 -10.94
CA ALA A 240 7.81 -8.71 -10.99
C ALA A 240 8.41 -8.38 -9.61
N GLY A 241 7.86 -7.38 -8.91
CA GLY A 241 8.29 -7.00 -7.57
C GLY A 241 8.12 -8.14 -6.55
N VAL A 242 6.95 -8.79 -6.54
CA VAL A 242 6.67 -9.96 -5.68
C VAL A 242 7.61 -11.12 -6.00
N ALA A 243 7.85 -11.42 -7.28
CA ALA A 243 8.74 -12.49 -7.70
C ALA A 243 10.20 -12.23 -7.32
N VAL A 244 10.71 -11.01 -7.53
CA VAL A 244 12.07 -10.62 -7.15
C VAL A 244 12.24 -10.67 -5.62
N PHE A 245 11.29 -10.11 -4.87
CA PHE A 245 11.34 -10.13 -3.41
C PHE A 245 11.27 -11.55 -2.86
N GLY A 246 10.33 -12.37 -3.34
CA GLY A 246 10.19 -13.78 -2.95
C GLY A 246 11.42 -14.61 -3.31
N GLY A 247 11.97 -14.43 -4.52
CA GLY A 247 13.21 -15.09 -4.94
C GLY A 247 14.41 -14.70 -4.09
N MET A 248 14.54 -13.42 -3.73
CA MET A 248 15.60 -12.94 -2.84
C MET A 248 15.47 -13.55 -1.44
N LEU A 249 14.26 -13.60 -0.87
CA LEU A 249 14.02 -14.25 0.42
C LEU A 249 14.33 -15.75 0.36
N ALA A 250 13.90 -16.45 -0.70
CA ALA A 250 14.21 -17.87 -0.87
C ALA A 250 15.73 -18.10 -0.88
N LEU A 251 16.49 -17.32 -1.64
CA LEU A 251 17.95 -17.43 -1.68
C LEU A 251 18.62 -17.12 -0.33
N LEU A 252 18.01 -16.26 0.49
CA LEU A 252 18.54 -15.90 1.80
C LEU A 252 18.18 -16.90 2.90
N VAL A 253 17.07 -17.63 2.76
CA VAL A 253 16.62 -18.67 3.71
C VAL A 253 17.28 -20.02 3.42
N PHE A 254 17.52 -20.36 2.16
CA PHE A 254 18.15 -21.63 1.75
C PHE A 254 19.68 -21.58 1.65
N ARG A 255 20.32 -20.54 2.22
CA ARG A 255 21.77 -20.44 2.37
C ARG A 255 22.21 -20.85 3.77
#